data_AF-A0AAD5JVP7-F1
#
_entry.id   AF-A0AAD5JVP7-F1
#
_cell.length_a   1.000
_cell.length_b   1.000
_cell.length_c   1.000
_cell.angle_alpha   90.00
_cell.angle_beta   90.00
_cell.angle_gamma   90.00
#
_symmetry.space_group_name_H-M   'P 1'
#
loop_
_entity.id
_entity.type
_entity.pdbx_description
1 polymer ?
#
loop_
_entity_poly.entity_id
_entity_poly.type
_entity_poly.pdbx_seq_one_letter_code
_entity_poly.pdbx_strand_id
1 'polypeptide(L)'
;MQDKETKIIVSCMGVLFLVGATTYYIVLNDRQMKQRKRARASQKQAFHLLQQIKRDQEKIEKDILNTIDIENDHHNVKKIEYTLAQCNELLLQLLERIDAIRPKDAIITAVQEDMDDIERIATPFETELIQQIKDRKRRIIQSIQRDFDRVDQCKQQLLHISSSSSSSSSIV
;
A
#
# COMPACT_ATOMS: atom_id res chain seq x y z
N MET A 1 -25.97 -40.23 -55.11
CA MET A 1 -26.61 -39.59 -53.91
C MET A 1 -25.64 -39.44 -52.74
N GLN A 2 -24.62 -40.31 -52.58
CA GLN A 2 -23.61 -40.23 -51.50
C GLN A 2 -22.82 -38.92 -51.43
N ASP A 3 -22.61 -38.23 -52.55
CA ASP A 3 -21.78 -37.02 -52.63
C ASP A 3 -22.43 -35.75 -52.02
N LYS A 4 -23.75 -35.77 -51.81
CA LYS A 4 -24.49 -34.68 -51.15
C LYS A 4 -24.46 -34.82 -49.63
N GLU A 5 -24.52 -36.05 -49.12
CA GLU A 5 -24.53 -36.32 -47.68
C GLU A 5 -23.16 -36.05 -47.05
N THR A 6 -22.07 -36.42 -47.72
CA THR A 6 -20.70 -36.12 -47.26
C THR A 6 -20.42 -34.62 -47.21
N LYS A 7 -20.89 -33.84 -48.19
CA LYS A 7 -20.76 -32.37 -48.18
C LYS A 7 -21.54 -31.71 -47.03
N ILE A 8 -22.73 -32.21 -46.72
CA ILE A 8 -23.54 -31.70 -45.60
C ILE A 8 -22.86 -32.04 -44.27
N ILE A 9 -22.34 -33.25 -44.09
CA ILE A 9 -21.66 -33.67 -42.85
C ILE A 9 -20.37 -32.85 -42.63
N VAL A 10 -19.56 -32.62 -43.66
CA VAL A 10 -18.34 -31.80 -43.57
C VAL A 10 -18.69 -30.33 -43.27
N SER A 11 -19.76 -29.81 -43.87
CA SER A 11 -20.24 -28.44 -43.60
C SER A 11 -20.75 -28.30 -42.15
N CYS A 12 -21.54 -29.25 -41.65
CA CYS A 12 -22.03 -29.27 -40.27
C CYS A 12 -20.92 -29.40 -39.24
N MET A 13 -19.92 -30.27 -39.49
CA MET A 13 -18.73 -30.39 -38.64
C MET A 13 -17.93 -29.08 -38.59
N GLY A 14 -17.75 -28.40 -39.73
CA GLY A 14 -17.07 -27.10 -39.78
C GLY A 14 -17.78 -26.00 -38.97
N VAL A 15 -19.11 -25.96 -39.01
CA VAL A 15 -19.91 -25.01 -38.22
C VAL A 15 -19.80 -25.31 -36.71
N LEU A 16 -19.87 -26.58 -36.30
CA LEU A 16 -19.71 -26.96 -34.89
C LEU A 16 -18.32 -26.63 -34.34
N PHE A 17 -17.27 -26.82 -35.14
CA PHE A 17 -15.91 -26.42 -34.77
C PHE A 17 -15.77 -24.90 -34.62
N LEU A 18 -16.35 -24.12 -35.53
CA LEU A 18 -16.32 -22.65 -35.44
C LEU A 18 -17.12 -22.14 -34.24
N VAL A 19 -18.30 -22.71 -33.97
CA VAL A 19 -19.11 -22.36 -32.79
C VAL A 19 -18.41 -22.77 -31.49
N GLY A 20 -17.79 -23.95 -31.46
CA GLY A 20 -17.00 -24.42 -30.32
C GLY A 20 -15.77 -23.54 -30.05
N ALA A 21 -15.03 -23.17 -31.09
CA ALA A 21 -13.86 -22.29 -30.96
C ALA A 21 -14.23 -20.87 -30.51
N THR A 22 -15.31 -20.30 -31.05
CA THR A 22 -15.76 -18.95 -30.68
C THR A 22 -16.32 -18.91 -29.25
N THR A 23 -17.13 -19.90 -28.85
CA THR A 23 -17.62 -20.00 -27.47
C THR A 23 -16.48 -20.20 -26.47
N TYR A 24 -15.49 -21.04 -26.78
CA TYR A 24 -14.29 -21.20 -25.96
C TYR A 24 -13.51 -19.89 -25.79
N TYR A 25 -13.31 -19.14 -26.88
CA TYR A 25 -12.61 -17.85 -26.85
C TYR A 25 -13.36 -16.80 -26.00
N ILE A 26 -14.70 -16.79 -26.05
CA ILE A 26 -15.53 -15.90 -25.21
C ILE A 26 -15.37 -16.25 -23.73
N VAL A 27 -15.42 -17.53 -23.37
CA VAL A 27 -15.26 -17.99 -21.98
C VAL A 27 -13.86 -17.66 -21.44
N LEU A 28 -12.82 -17.85 -22.25
CA LEU A 28 -11.45 -17.52 -21.87
C LEU A 28 -11.29 -16.01 -21.59
N ASN A 29 -11.85 -15.16 -22.45
CA ASN A 29 -11.83 -13.72 -22.25
C ASN A 29 -12.62 -13.27 -21.02
N ASP A 30 -13.79 -13.85 -20.76
CA ASP A 30 -14.59 -13.51 -19.58
C ASP A 30 -13.85 -13.88 -18.27
N ARG A 31 -13.19 -15.04 -18.24
CA ARG A 31 -12.33 -15.45 -17.12
C ARG A 31 -11.18 -14.47 -16.90
N GLN A 32 -10.44 -14.11 -17.95
CA GLN A 32 -9.34 -13.13 -17.84
C GLN A 32 -9.83 -11.76 -17.37
N MET A 33 -10.99 -11.31 -17.85
CA MET A 33 -11.58 -10.03 -17.45
C MET A 33 -12.01 -10.05 -15.98
N LYS A 34 -12.60 -11.15 -15.49
CA LYS A 34 -12.93 -11.33 -14.07
C LYS A 34 -11.68 -11.27 -13.19
N GLN A 35 -10.61 -11.98 -13.57
CA GLN A 35 -9.33 -11.94 -12.84
C GLN A 35 -8.75 -10.53 -12.78
N ARG A 36 -8.71 -9.82 -13.92
CA ARG A 36 -8.23 -8.42 -13.96
C ARG A 36 -9.08 -7.49 -13.10
N LYS A 37 -10.40 -7.67 -13.08
CA LYS A 37 -11.30 -6.86 -12.24
C LYS A 37 -11.01 -7.09 -10.75
N ARG A 38 -10.81 -8.33 -10.31
CA ARG A 38 -10.48 -8.68 -8.92
C ARG A 38 -9.12 -8.10 -8.50
N ALA A 39 -8.09 -8.28 -9.33
CA ALA A 39 -6.76 -7.70 -9.08
C ALA A 39 -6.79 -6.17 -9.00
N ARG A 40 -7.59 -5.49 -9.83
CA ARG A 40 -7.79 -4.03 -9.73
C ARG A 40 -8.56 -3.63 -8.47
N ALA A 41 -9.51 -4.44 -8.02
CA ALA A 41 -10.25 -4.16 -6.80
C ALA A 41 -9.34 -4.25 -5.55
N SER A 42 -8.53 -5.30 -5.46
CA SER A 42 -7.55 -5.43 -4.36
C SER A 42 -6.48 -4.34 -4.42
N GLN A 43 -6.02 -3.96 -5.62
CA GLN A 43 -5.15 -2.79 -5.78
C GLN A 43 -5.78 -1.50 -5.24
N LYS A 44 -7.04 -1.22 -5.59
CA LYS A 44 -7.76 -0.04 -5.10
C LYS A 44 -7.87 -0.04 -3.58
N GLN A 45 -8.15 -1.19 -2.98
CA GLN A 45 -8.21 -1.32 -1.53
C GLN A 45 -6.85 -1.03 -0.88
N ALA A 46 -5.76 -1.59 -1.40
CA ALA A 46 -4.41 -1.31 -0.92
C ALA A 46 -4.05 0.18 -1.06
N PHE A 47 -4.41 0.81 -2.18
CA PHE A 47 -4.20 2.25 -2.38
C PHE A 47 -5.01 3.10 -1.41
N HIS A 48 -6.25 2.71 -1.13
CA HIS A 48 -7.08 3.40 -0.15
C HIS A 48 -6.45 3.35 1.25
N LEU A 49 -5.96 2.17 1.67
CA LEU A 49 -5.24 2.01 2.93
C LEU A 49 -3.97 2.88 2.99
N LEU A 50 -3.15 2.85 1.93
CA LEU A 50 -1.94 3.69 1.84
C LEU A 50 -2.30 5.19 1.86
N GLN A 51 -3.40 5.60 1.23
CA GLN A 51 -3.86 6.99 1.27
C GLN A 51 -4.37 7.40 2.65
N GLN A 52 -5.01 6.49 3.38
CA GLN A 52 -5.40 6.75 4.77
C GLN A 52 -4.18 6.92 5.65
N ILE A 53 -3.19 6.02 5.54
CA ILE A 53 -1.92 6.12 6.26
C ILE A 53 -1.20 7.44 5.95
N LYS A 54 -1.16 7.85 4.69
CA LYS A 54 -0.56 9.15 4.30
C LYS A 54 -1.28 10.33 4.96
N ARG A 55 -2.62 10.30 5.01
CA ARG A 55 -3.40 11.35 5.69
C ARG A 55 -3.15 11.38 7.19
N ASP A 56 -2.97 10.22 7.81
CA ASP A 56 -2.63 10.12 9.23
C ASP A 56 -1.21 10.64 9.48
N GLN A 57 -0.24 10.30 8.62
CA GLN A 57 1.12 10.85 8.65
C GLN A 57 1.13 12.37 8.50
N GLU A 58 0.38 12.95 7.56
CA GLU A 58 0.27 14.40 7.37
C GLU A 58 -0.29 15.14 8.60
N LYS A 59 -1.11 14.47 9.43
CA LYS A 59 -1.56 15.04 10.71
C LYS A 59 -0.44 15.06 11.75
N ILE A 60 0.27 13.95 11.89
CA ILE A 60 1.41 13.84 12.81
C ILE A 60 2.50 14.84 12.41
N GLU A 61 2.78 14.99 11.11
CA GLU A 61 3.73 15.98 10.59
C GLU A 61 3.36 17.40 11.05
N LYS A 62 2.08 17.77 10.99
CA LYS A 62 1.61 19.07 11.50
C LYS A 62 1.78 19.19 13.01
N ASP A 63 1.51 18.13 13.76
CA ASP A 63 1.68 18.14 15.22
C ASP A 63 3.15 18.30 15.60
N ILE A 64 4.08 17.67 14.86
CA ILE A 64 5.53 17.86 15.02
C ILE A 64 5.91 19.32 14.73
N LEU A 65 5.46 19.88 13.60
CA LEU A 65 5.76 21.28 13.23
C LEU A 65 5.21 22.29 14.24
N ASN A 66 3.98 22.11 14.71
CA ASN A 66 3.39 22.95 15.74
C ASN A 66 4.19 22.87 17.06
N THR A 67 4.74 21.70 17.36
CA THR A 67 5.56 21.48 18.56
C THR A 67 6.89 22.22 18.47
N ILE A 68 7.50 22.28 17.28
CA ILE A 68 8.70 23.09 17.00
C ILE A 68 8.40 24.58 17.21
N ASP A 69 7.25 25.07 16.71
CA ASP A 69 6.90 26.49 16.86
C ASP A 69 6.69 26.88 18.34
N ILE A 70 6.15 25.95 19.16
CA ILE A 70 5.95 26.13 20.61
C ILE A 70 7.28 26.06 21.39
N GLU A 71 8.34 25.46 20.84
CA GLU A 71 9.67 25.40 21.47
C GLU A 71 10.28 26.79 21.75
N ASN A 72 9.85 27.80 21.00
CA ASN A 72 10.18 29.21 21.26
C ASN A 72 9.60 29.75 22.59
N ASP A 73 8.63 29.05 23.17
CA ASP A 73 8.01 29.38 24.46
C ASP A 73 8.50 28.39 25.54
N HIS A 74 9.63 28.71 26.19
CA HIS A 74 10.33 27.86 27.16
C HIS A 74 9.53 27.45 28.41
N HIS A 75 8.26 27.87 28.55
CA HIS A 75 7.43 27.55 29.70
C HIS A 75 6.79 26.15 29.68
N ASN A 76 6.89 25.38 28.58
CA ASN A 76 6.17 24.11 28.45
C ASN A 76 7.01 22.91 27.98
N VAL A 77 8.28 22.84 28.37
CA VAL A 77 9.23 21.75 27.99
C VAL A 77 8.65 20.34 28.19
N LYS A 78 8.03 20.06 29.35
CA LYS A 78 7.43 18.74 29.63
C LYS A 78 6.29 18.36 28.68
N LYS A 79 5.50 19.36 28.27
CA LYS A 79 4.39 19.15 27.32
C LYS A 79 4.94 18.83 25.93
N ILE A 80 5.99 19.54 25.53
CA ILE A 80 6.72 19.31 24.28
C ILE A 80 7.30 17.88 24.25
N GLU A 81 7.99 17.46 25.32
CA GLU A 81 8.51 16.09 25.45
C GLU A 81 7.41 15.03 25.31
N TYR A 82 6.29 15.23 26.01
CA TYR A 82 5.15 14.31 25.94
C TYR A 82 4.59 14.23 24.51
N THR A 83 4.38 15.36 23.85
CA THR A 83 3.87 15.40 22.48
C THR A 83 4.85 14.75 21.49
N LEU A 84 6.16 14.97 21.64
CA LEU A 84 7.17 14.32 20.79
C LEU A 84 7.21 12.80 21.00
N ALA A 85 7.11 12.32 22.24
CA ALA A 85 7.01 10.90 22.54
C ALA A 85 5.75 10.27 21.94
N GLN A 86 4.62 10.97 22.04
CA GLN A 86 3.36 10.53 21.41
C GLN A 86 3.46 10.47 19.89
N CYS A 87 4.06 11.48 19.24
CA CYS A 87 4.27 11.47 17.79
C CYS A 87 5.15 10.28 17.37
N ASN A 88 6.21 9.98 18.12
CA ASN A 88 7.10 8.86 17.86
C ASN A 88 6.35 7.51 17.87
N GLU A 89 5.50 7.29 18.87
CA GLU A 89 4.67 6.09 18.97
C GLU A 89 3.67 5.99 17.81
N LEU A 90 3.01 7.09 17.45
CA LEU A 90 2.08 7.11 16.31
C LEU A 90 2.79 6.82 14.99
N LEU A 91 4.01 7.32 14.78
CA LEU A 91 4.81 7.01 13.58
C LEU A 91 5.18 5.52 13.52
N LEU A 92 5.50 4.88 14.65
CA LEU A 92 5.77 3.44 14.72
C LEU A 92 4.53 2.63 14.33
N GLN A 93 3.37 2.99 14.88
CA GLN A 93 2.10 2.35 14.52
C GLN A 93 1.75 2.52 13.03
N LEU A 94 2.12 3.64 12.41
CA LEU A 94 1.97 3.81 10.95
C LEU A 94 2.89 2.84 10.17
N LEU A 95 4.13 2.62 10.61
CA LEU A 95 5.01 1.63 9.98
C LEU A 95 4.46 0.21 10.10
N GLU A 96 3.92 -0.17 11.25
CA GLU A 96 3.29 -1.48 11.44
C GLU A 96 2.08 -1.68 10.51
N ARG A 97 1.21 -0.66 10.42
CA ARG A 97 0.07 -0.66 9.49
C ARG A 97 0.52 -0.74 8.03
N ILE A 98 1.62 -0.09 7.67
CA ILE A 98 2.21 -0.20 6.34
C ILE A 98 2.74 -1.62 6.12
N ASP A 99 3.36 -2.24 7.12
CA ASP A 99 3.93 -3.58 6.97
C ASP A 99 2.85 -4.65 6.77
N ALA A 100 1.72 -4.51 7.46
CA ALA A 100 0.54 -5.35 7.26
C ALA A 100 0.00 -5.33 5.81
N ILE A 101 0.28 -4.30 5.02
CA ILE A 101 -0.06 -4.26 3.59
C ILE A 101 0.94 -5.15 2.83
N ARG A 102 0.47 -6.37 2.50
CA ARG A 102 1.18 -7.38 1.70
C ARG A 102 0.65 -7.40 0.26
N PRO A 103 1.29 -6.68 -0.70
CA PRO A 103 0.71 -6.46 -2.02
C PRO A 103 0.62 -7.74 -2.87
N LYS A 104 1.58 -8.65 -2.70
CA LYS A 104 1.63 -9.94 -3.39
C LYS A 104 0.44 -10.80 -2.98
N ASP A 105 0.25 -11.02 -1.68
CA ASP A 105 -0.83 -11.83 -1.13
C ASP A 105 -2.20 -11.25 -1.50
N ALA A 106 -2.37 -9.92 -1.38
CA ALA A 106 -3.63 -9.25 -1.71
C ALA A 106 -4.03 -9.38 -3.19
N ILE A 107 -3.07 -9.48 -4.11
CA ILE A 107 -3.34 -9.58 -5.55
C ILE A 107 -3.42 -11.05 -6.01
N ILE A 108 -2.51 -11.92 -5.54
CA ILE A 108 -2.47 -13.32 -5.97
C ILE A 108 -3.62 -14.11 -5.34
N THR A 109 -3.84 -14.00 -4.03
CA THR A 109 -4.90 -14.75 -3.32
C THR A 109 -6.30 -14.33 -3.77
N ALA A 110 -6.51 -13.04 -4.09
CA ALA A 110 -7.79 -12.56 -4.60
C ALA A 110 -8.18 -13.12 -5.98
N VAL A 111 -7.23 -13.73 -6.70
CA VAL A 111 -7.43 -14.29 -8.04
C VAL A 111 -7.51 -15.83 -7.99
N GLN A 112 -7.22 -16.45 -6.84
CA GLN A 112 -6.96 -17.88 -6.70
C GLN A 112 -8.16 -18.74 -6.29
N GLU A 113 -9.38 -18.20 -6.21
CA GLU A 113 -10.58 -18.95 -5.76
C GLU A 113 -10.92 -20.22 -6.58
N ASP A 114 -10.31 -20.46 -7.76
CA ASP A 114 -10.71 -21.54 -8.68
C ASP A 114 -9.59 -22.55 -9.07
N MET A 115 -8.39 -22.50 -8.48
CA MET A 115 -7.29 -23.43 -8.82
C MET A 115 -6.56 -23.90 -7.57
N ASP A 116 -6.47 -25.24 -7.41
CA ASP A 116 -5.70 -25.95 -6.38
C ASP A 116 -4.31 -25.33 -6.13
N ASP A 117 -3.84 -25.44 -4.88
CA ASP A 117 -2.62 -24.87 -4.24
C ASP A 117 -1.28 -25.03 -5.01
N ILE A 118 -1.23 -24.62 -6.26
CA ILE A 118 -0.01 -24.48 -7.06
C ILE A 118 0.41 -23.02 -6.92
N GLU A 119 1.69 -22.79 -6.58
CA GLU A 119 2.31 -21.47 -6.60
C GLU A 119 2.11 -20.81 -7.98
N ARG A 120 1.03 -20.04 -8.10
CA ARG A 120 0.72 -19.30 -9.31
C ARG A 120 1.79 -18.23 -9.49
N ILE A 121 2.51 -18.32 -10.59
CA ILE A 121 3.40 -17.25 -11.03
C ILE A 121 2.52 -16.05 -11.40
N ALA A 122 2.80 -14.90 -10.77
CA ALA A 122 2.08 -13.66 -11.05
C ALA A 122 2.20 -13.31 -12.54
N THR A 123 1.07 -12.97 -13.16
CA THR A 123 1.06 -12.49 -14.54
C THR A 123 1.83 -11.15 -14.64
N PRO A 124 2.30 -10.74 -15.84
CA PRO A 124 2.96 -9.45 -16.01
C PRO A 124 2.10 -8.28 -15.53
N PHE A 125 0.79 -8.36 -15.76
CA PHE A 125 -0.18 -7.39 -15.27
C PHE A 125 -0.23 -7.32 -13.73
N GLU A 126 -0.35 -8.47 -13.06
CA GLU A 126 -0.36 -8.52 -11.58
C GLU A 126 0.95 -8.02 -10.99
N THR A 127 2.07 -8.37 -11.62
CA THR A 127 3.41 -7.91 -11.22
C THR A 127 3.52 -6.39 -11.29
N GLU A 128 2.98 -5.76 -12.34
CA GLU A 128 2.92 -4.31 -12.46
C GLU A 128 2.10 -3.68 -11.31
N LEU A 129 0.91 -4.21 -11.01
CA LEU A 129 0.08 -3.70 -9.92
C LEU A 129 0.77 -3.83 -8.55
N ILE A 130 1.41 -4.98 -8.29
CA ILE A 130 2.21 -5.23 -7.09
C ILE A 130 3.32 -4.17 -6.99
N GLN A 131 4.03 -3.91 -8.09
CA GLN A 131 5.12 -2.94 -8.11
C GLN A 131 4.62 -1.52 -7.81
N GLN A 132 3.49 -1.10 -8.40
CA GLN A 132 2.90 0.21 -8.11
C GLN A 132 2.55 0.39 -6.62
N ILE A 133 2.04 -0.64 -5.96
CA ILE A 133 1.77 -0.63 -4.51
C ILE A 133 3.08 -0.55 -3.72
N LYS A 134 4.10 -1.33 -4.10
CA LYS A 134 5.43 -1.30 -3.45
C LYS A 134 6.10 0.06 -3.55
N ASP A 135 6.05 0.69 -4.72
CA ASP A 135 6.64 2.01 -4.93
C ASP A 135 5.94 3.08 -4.09
N ARG A 136 4.62 3.00 -3.97
CA ARG A 136 3.85 3.93 -3.13
C ARG A 136 4.11 3.69 -1.64
N LYS A 137 4.18 2.43 -1.21
CA LYS A 137 4.57 2.03 0.15
C LYS A 137 5.96 2.58 0.49
N ARG A 138 6.94 2.42 -0.40
CA ARG A 138 8.31 2.95 -0.22
C ARG A 138 8.33 4.47 -0.01
N ARG A 139 7.57 5.22 -0.82
CA ARG A 139 7.50 6.69 -0.68
C ARG A 139 6.93 7.13 0.67
N ILE A 140 5.91 6.44 1.17
CA ILE A 140 5.31 6.76 2.47
C ILE A 140 6.29 6.41 3.60
N ILE A 141 6.97 5.26 3.53
CA ILE A 141 8.02 4.87 4.49
C ILE A 141 9.11 5.94 4.56
N GLN A 142 9.61 6.38 3.41
CA GLN A 142 10.62 7.46 3.34
C GLN A 142 10.10 8.77 3.94
N SER A 143 8.81 9.07 3.80
CA SER A 143 8.22 10.25 4.43
C SER A 143 8.17 10.12 5.95
N ILE A 144 7.71 8.99 6.46
CA ILE A 144 7.68 8.68 7.89
C ILE A 144 9.09 8.71 8.50
N GLN A 145 10.09 8.19 7.80
CA GLN A 145 11.49 8.24 8.24
C GLN A 145 11.98 9.68 8.43
N ARG A 146 11.64 10.59 7.51
CA ARG A 146 11.96 12.03 7.67
C ARG A 146 11.25 12.64 8.88
N ASP A 147 10.04 12.19 9.20
CA ASP A 147 9.31 12.67 10.38
C ASP A 147 9.94 12.14 11.68
N PHE A 148 10.46 10.90 11.70
CA PHE A 148 11.29 10.42 12.81
C PHE A 148 12.55 11.27 13.00
N ASP A 149 13.27 11.57 11.92
CA ASP A 149 14.48 12.40 11.98
C ASP A 149 14.17 13.79 12.56
N ARG A 150 13.01 14.37 12.20
CA ARG A 150 12.54 15.66 12.75
C ARG A 150 12.24 15.56 14.24
N VAL A 151 11.53 14.51 14.67
CA VAL A 151 11.24 14.28 16.10
C VAL A 151 12.54 14.17 16.90
N ASP A 152 13.53 13.44 16.37
CA ASP A 152 14.81 13.26 17.06
C ASP A 152 15.64 14.57 17.10
N GLN A 153 15.60 15.38 16.05
CA GLN A 153 16.17 16.73 16.08
C GLN A 153 15.54 17.60 17.16
N CYS A 154 14.20 17.60 17.28
CA CYS A 154 13.49 18.37 18.32
C CYS A 154 13.90 17.89 19.72
N LYS A 155 13.98 16.58 19.95
CA LYS A 155 14.43 16.03 21.24
C LYS A 155 15.85 16.48 21.58
N GLN A 156 16.77 16.49 20.61
CA GLN A 156 18.15 16.95 20.84
C GLN A 156 18.19 18.44 21.22
N GLN A 157 17.42 19.28 20.54
CA GLN A 157 17.32 20.71 20.85
C GLN A 157 16.77 20.94 22.27
N LEU A 158 15.75 20.19 22.65
CA LEU A 158 15.14 20.25 23.97
C LEU A 158 16.11 19.81 25.10
N LEU A 159 16.95 18.80 24.85
CA LEU A 159 18.03 18.40 25.76
C LEU A 159 19.07 19.53 25.94
N HIS A 160 19.41 20.25 24.87
CA HIS A 160 20.29 21.41 24.98
C HIS A 160 19.68 22.53 25.84
N ILE A 161 18.39 22.85 25.66
CA ILE A 161 17.69 23.87 26.46
C ILE A 161 17.59 23.49 27.94
N SER A 162 17.31 22.22 28.24
CA SER A 162 17.26 21.74 29.64
C SER A 162 18.64 21.78 30.32
N SER A 163 19.72 21.54 29.58
CA SER A 163 21.10 21.64 30.10
C SER A 163 21.59 23.09 30.32
N SER A 164 21.16 24.04 29.50
CA SER A 164 21.55 25.46 29.62
C SER A 164 20.81 26.17 30.75
N SER A 165 19.54 25.83 30.97
CA SER A 165 18.74 26.35 32.10
C SER A 165 19.28 25.87 33.46
N SER A 166 19.71 24.63 33.57
CA SER A 166 20.28 24.08 34.82
C SER A 166 21.67 24.64 35.16
N SER A 167 22.45 25.07 34.16
CA SER A 167 23.75 25.73 34.36
C SER A 167 23.62 27.17 34.90
N SER A 168 22.49 27.84 34.61
CA SER A 168 22.26 29.24 34.99
C SER A 168 21.75 29.41 36.44
N SER A 169 21.22 28.35 37.05
CA SER A 169 20.68 28.37 38.42
C SER A 169 21.72 28.08 39.51
N SER A 170 23.00 27.88 39.17
CA SER A 170 24.07 27.55 40.14
C SER A 170 24.95 28.76 40.53
N ILE A 171 24.55 29.98 40.18
CA ILE A 171 25.23 31.23 40.56
C ILE A 171 24.26 32.08 41.39
N VAL A 172 23.95 31.66 42.61
CA VAL A 172 23.55 32.53 43.74
C VAL A 172 24.00 31.85 45.03
#